data_AF-A0A6A4H6K0-F1
#
_entry.id   AF-A0A6A4H6K0-F1
#
_cell.length_a   1.000
_cell.length_b   1.000
_cell.length_c   1.000
_cell.angle_alpha   90.00
_cell.angle_beta   90.00
_cell.angle_gamma   90.00
#
_symmetry.space_group_name_H-M   'P 1'
#
loop_
_entity.id
_entity.type
_entity.pdbx_description
1 polymer ?
#
loop_
_entity_poly.entity_id
_entity_poly.type
_entity_poly.pdbx_seq_one_letter_code
_entity_poly.pdbx_strand_id
1 'polypeptide(L)'
;MFFCINSGCKYVLNDTFRKLQTAAEHEAILYTSSFGPIPVQAHQFTCNGCGIVYHLDYFVHTIPGMNDQRRVYYNEDVGPQVLQVSTHHFIETSLVRMWRSNMLHAWVSASNTVKVYDSCWPKPWAPPDWTVSANLQYKYVYNGFKLLLLLEWHKSHLSILMVPQTIDQACQFEEAMVTMKLKIAMNGQVEVNHQCNKCVCIIKKDDKGKCM
;
A
#
# COMPACT_ATOMS: atom_id res chain seq x y z
N MET A 1 19.55 -15.16 1.45
CA MET A 1 19.78 -15.49 0.01
C MET A 1 18.41 -15.62 -0.63
N PHE A 2 18.09 -14.80 -1.64
CA PHE A 2 16.74 -14.76 -2.21
C PHE A 2 16.62 -15.72 -3.39
N PHE A 3 15.55 -16.50 -3.40
CA PHE A 3 15.20 -17.46 -4.46
C PHE A 3 13.83 -17.11 -5.04
N CYS A 4 13.55 -17.60 -6.25
CA CYS A 4 12.23 -17.44 -6.85
C CYS A 4 11.19 -18.25 -6.07
N ILE A 5 10.09 -17.59 -5.66
CA ILE A 5 8.98 -18.22 -4.93
C ILE A 5 7.81 -18.64 -5.82
N ASN A 6 7.91 -18.41 -7.13
CA ASN A 6 6.86 -18.82 -8.07
C ASN A 6 6.92 -20.32 -8.32
N SER A 7 5.88 -21.04 -7.88
CA SER A 7 5.74 -22.49 -8.06
C SER A 7 5.73 -22.92 -9.52
N GLY A 8 5.30 -22.05 -10.44
CA GLY A 8 5.35 -22.30 -11.89
C GLY A 8 6.72 -22.06 -12.55
N CYS A 9 7.74 -21.67 -11.78
CA CYS A 9 9.07 -21.41 -12.34
C CYS A 9 9.79 -22.74 -12.63
N LYS A 10 10.42 -22.86 -13.81
CA LYS A 10 11.21 -24.04 -14.19
C LYS A 10 12.31 -24.42 -13.18
N TYR A 11 12.90 -23.44 -12.51
CA TYR A 11 13.94 -23.69 -11.51
C TYR A 11 13.38 -24.19 -10.18
N VAL A 12 12.14 -23.82 -9.86
CA VAL A 12 11.43 -24.30 -8.66
C VAL A 12 10.87 -25.69 -8.91
N LEU A 13 10.25 -25.92 -10.07
CA LEU A 13 9.70 -27.22 -10.48
C LEU A 13 10.75 -28.33 -10.53
N ASN A 14 11.96 -28.00 -10.98
CA ASN A 14 13.04 -28.98 -11.13
C ASN A 14 13.95 -29.06 -9.89
N ASP A 15 13.59 -28.45 -8.76
CA ASP A 15 14.41 -28.38 -7.54
C ASP A 15 15.85 -27.86 -7.78
N THR A 16 16.00 -26.99 -8.78
CA THR A 16 17.28 -26.38 -9.20
C THR A 16 17.28 -24.90 -8.85
N PHE A 17 16.98 -24.60 -7.58
CA PHE A 17 16.84 -23.24 -7.08
C PHE A 17 18.06 -22.38 -7.41
N ARG A 18 17.83 -21.36 -8.24
CA ARG A 18 18.86 -20.37 -8.56
C ARG A 18 18.67 -19.14 -7.71
N LYS A 19 19.78 -18.63 -7.17
CA LYS A 19 19.80 -17.32 -6.51
C LYS A 19 19.30 -16.25 -7.49
N LEU A 20 18.48 -15.34 -7.01
CA LEU A 20 18.14 -14.15 -7.79
C LEU A 20 19.41 -13.28 -7.90
N GLN A 21 19.94 -13.17 -9.12
CA GLN A 21 21.20 -12.47 -9.41
C GLN A 21 21.02 -11.18 -10.19
N THR A 22 19.94 -11.06 -10.97
CA THR A 22 19.66 -9.87 -11.76
C THR A 22 19.05 -8.81 -10.85
N ALA A 23 19.89 -7.97 -10.24
CA ALA A 23 19.47 -6.85 -9.43
C ALA A 23 19.51 -5.57 -10.28
N ALA A 24 18.39 -4.87 -10.37
CA ALA A 24 18.39 -3.48 -10.79
C ALA A 24 18.33 -2.60 -9.54
N GLU A 25 19.23 -1.64 -9.48
CA GLU A 25 19.34 -0.70 -8.39
C GLU A 25 18.79 0.66 -8.82
N HIS A 26 18.06 1.31 -7.94
CA HIS A 26 17.59 2.66 -8.17
C HIS A 26 17.66 3.48 -6.89
N GLU A 27 18.01 4.74 -7.06
CA GLU A 27 17.99 5.73 -6.00
C GLU A 27 16.55 5.97 -5.54
N ALA A 28 16.38 6.17 -4.24
CA ALA A 28 15.08 6.36 -3.63
C ALA A 28 15.18 7.18 -2.34
N ILE A 29 14.02 7.58 -1.81
CA ILE A 29 13.90 8.25 -0.52
C ILE A 29 13.05 7.40 0.41
N LEU A 30 13.56 7.15 1.61
CA LEU A 30 12.83 6.54 2.72
C LEU A 30 12.41 7.63 3.71
N TYR A 31 11.11 7.83 3.88
CA TYR A 31 10.54 8.72 4.89
C TYR A 31 10.40 7.98 6.21
N THR A 32 11.19 8.38 7.21
CA THR A 32 11.20 7.76 8.54
C THR A 32 10.49 8.61 9.59
N SER A 33 10.00 7.95 10.62
CA SER A 33 9.38 8.58 11.79
C SER A 33 10.38 9.30 12.70
N SER A 34 11.62 8.82 12.75
CA SER A 34 12.61 9.24 13.77
C SER A 34 13.82 10.01 13.23
N PHE A 35 14.10 9.94 11.94
CA PHE A 35 15.28 10.54 11.32
C PHE A 35 14.96 11.47 10.14
N GLY A 36 13.67 11.62 9.82
CA GLY A 36 13.24 12.35 8.63
C GLY A 36 13.48 11.56 7.33
N PRO A 37 13.55 12.26 6.18
CA PRO A 37 13.82 11.65 4.89
C PRO A 37 15.29 11.23 4.73
N ILE A 38 15.52 9.98 4.32
CA ILE A 38 16.85 9.38 4.13
C ILE A 38 17.00 8.91 2.67
N PRO A 39 18.07 9.31 1.95
CA PRO A 39 18.44 8.72 0.67
C PRO A 39 18.80 7.23 0.83
N VAL A 40 18.19 6.36 0.03
CA VAL A 40 18.42 4.90 0.08
C VAL A 40 18.52 4.31 -1.32
N GLN A 41 19.22 3.18 -1.43
CA GLN A 41 19.27 2.40 -2.67
C GLN A 41 18.27 1.24 -2.59
N ALA A 42 17.29 1.25 -3.49
CA ALA A 42 16.29 0.20 -3.58
C ALA A 42 16.68 -0.81 -4.66
N HIS A 43 16.55 -2.08 -4.31
CA HIS A 43 16.93 -3.20 -5.16
C HIS A 43 15.69 -3.96 -5.60
N GLN A 44 15.58 -4.22 -6.89
CA GLN A 44 14.58 -5.12 -7.46
C GLN A 44 15.28 -6.30 -8.12
N PHE A 45 14.73 -7.49 -7.94
CA PHE A 45 15.35 -8.73 -8.43
C PHE A 45 14.49 -9.39 -9.49
N THR A 46 15.09 -9.78 -10.62
CA THR A 46 14.38 -10.51 -11.67
C THR A 46 14.78 -11.98 -11.69
N CYS A 47 13.78 -12.87 -11.75
CA CYS A 47 14.03 -14.29 -11.95
C CYS A 47 14.31 -14.58 -13.43
N ASN A 48 15.51 -15.07 -13.75
CA ASN A 48 15.88 -15.49 -15.11
C ASN A 48 15.12 -16.73 -15.61
N GLY A 49 14.29 -17.34 -14.77
CA GLY A 49 13.52 -18.54 -15.08
C GLY A 49 12.13 -18.21 -15.61
N CYS A 50 11.39 -17.40 -14.86
CA CYS A 50 9.99 -17.05 -15.15
C CYS A 50 9.77 -15.55 -15.40
N GLY A 51 10.81 -14.71 -15.35
CA GLY A 51 10.73 -13.28 -15.63
C GLY A 51 10.07 -12.42 -14.55
N ILE A 52 9.61 -13.00 -13.44
CA ILE A 52 9.00 -12.26 -12.33
C ILE A 52 10.01 -11.27 -11.74
N VAL A 53 9.55 -10.05 -11.52
CA VAL A 53 10.30 -8.98 -10.86
C VAL A 53 9.82 -8.85 -9.43
N TYR A 54 10.74 -9.06 -8.49
CA TYR A 54 10.53 -8.96 -7.06
C TYR A 54 10.95 -7.58 -6.58
N HIS A 55 9.98 -6.84 -6.03
CA HIS A 55 10.18 -5.59 -5.31
C HIS A 55 10.19 -5.86 -3.79
N LEU A 56 10.31 -4.79 -3.00
CA LEU A 56 10.44 -4.88 -1.55
C LEU A 56 9.20 -5.49 -0.89
N ASP A 57 8.00 -5.04 -1.26
CA ASP A 57 6.72 -5.39 -0.63
C ASP A 57 5.76 -6.13 -1.58
N TYR A 58 6.09 -6.26 -2.87
CA TYR A 58 5.34 -7.03 -3.85
C TYR A 58 6.23 -7.64 -4.92
N PHE A 59 5.65 -8.50 -5.76
CA PHE A 59 6.24 -8.92 -7.02
C PHE A 59 5.27 -8.72 -8.18
N VAL A 60 5.79 -8.52 -9.38
CA VAL A 60 4.98 -8.34 -10.60
C VAL A 60 4.83 -9.68 -11.30
N HIS A 61 3.60 -10.08 -11.54
CA HIS A 61 3.26 -11.34 -12.18
C HIS A 61 2.21 -11.14 -13.27
N THR A 62 2.44 -11.76 -14.43
CA THR A 62 1.42 -11.90 -15.47
C THR A 62 0.64 -13.17 -15.20
N ILE A 63 -0.64 -13.04 -14.86
CA ILE A 63 -1.50 -14.18 -14.57
C ILE A 63 -1.86 -14.86 -15.90
N PRO A 64 -1.64 -16.18 -16.05
CA PRO A 64 -2.06 -16.91 -17.25
C PRO A 64 -3.55 -16.70 -17.55
N GLY A 65 -3.85 -16.26 -18.77
CA GLY A 65 -5.24 -15.97 -19.20
C GLY A 65 -5.69 -14.52 -18.99
N MET A 66 -4.87 -13.67 -18.36
CA MET A 66 -5.07 -12.22 -18.34
C MET A 66 -3.96 -11.53 -19.14
N ASN A 67 -4.31 -10.51 -19.92
CA ASN A 67 -3.33 -9.72 -20.66
C ASN A 67 -2.61 -8.68 -19.77
N ASP A 68 -3.06 -8.49 -18.53
CA ASP A 68 -2.57 -7.45 -17.65
C ASP A 68 -1.60 -7.99 -16.59
N GLN A 69 -0.51 -7.26 -16.36
CA GLN A 69 0.38 -7.51 -15.24
C GLN A 69 -0.26 -7.06 -13.93
N ARG A 70 -0.03 -7.81 -12.86
CA ARG A 70 -0.55 -7.52 -11.52
C ARG A 70 0.60 -7.47 -10.52
N ARG A 71 0.54 -6.53 -9.58
CA ARG A 71 1.35 -6.56 -8.35
C ARG A 71 0.69 -7.49 -7.36
N VAL A 72 1.44 -8.46 -6.89
CA VAL A 72 1.02 -9.41 -5.86
C VAL A 72 1.85 -9.09 -4.62
N TYR A 73 1.20 -8.61 -3.57
CA TYR A 73 1.89 -8.27 -2.32
C TYR A 73 2.21 -9.53 -1.53
N TYR A 74 3.35 -9.54 -0.83
CA TYR A 74 3.73 -10.69 -0.02
C TYR A 74 2.75 -10.86 1.15
N ASN A 75 2.33 -12.10 1.38
CA ASN A 75 1.45 -12.45 2.49
C ASN A 75 2.31 -12.90 3.68
N GLU A 76 2.86 -11.93 4.41
CA GLU A 76 3.71 -12.17 5.57
C GLU A 76 2.92 -12.13 6.88
N ASP A 77 3.27 -13.01 7.83
CA ASP A 77 2.67 -13.04 9.17
C ASP A 77 2.95 -11.75 9.95
N VAL A 78 4.08 -11.11 9.67
CA VAL A 78 4.43 -9.77 10.17
C VAL A 78 4.21 -8.79 9.03
N GLY A 79 3.43 -7.74 9.26
CA GLY A 79 3.20 -6.73 8.21
C GLY A 79 4.51 -6.03 7.82
N PRO A 80 4.61 -5.48 6.59
CA PRO A 80 5.83 -4.85 6.13
C PRO A 80 6.21 -3.66 7.01
N GLN A 81 7.50 -3.49 7.29
CA GLN A 81 8.01 -2.36 8.07
C GLN A 81 8.09 -1.07 7.23
N VAL A 82 8.23 -1.24 5.91
CA VAL A 82 8.36 -0.16 4.93
C VAL A 82 7.43 -0.45 3.76
N LEU A 83 6.74 0.58 3.28
CA LEU A 83 5.80 0.52 2.16
C LEU A 83 6.36 1.25 0.95
N GLN A 84 6.32 0.62 -0.22
CA GLN A 84 6.67 1.25 -1.48
C GLN A 84 5.46 2.00 -2.05
N VAL A 85 5.39 3.31 -1.82
CA VAL A 85 4.23 4.15 -2.21
C VAL A 85 4.36 4.78 -3.60
N SER A 86 5.57 4.73 -4.17
CA SER A 86 5.92 5.10 -5.54
C SER A 86 7.23 4.41 -5.93
N THR A 87 7.62 4.47 -7.20
CA THR A 87 8.85 3.82 -7.70
C THR A 87 10.08 4.17 -6.86
N HIS A 88 10.27 5.45 -6.54
CA HIS A 88 11.46 5.95 -5.83
C HIS A 88 11.17 6.40 -4.40
N HIS A 89 9.99 6.14 -3.85
CA HIS A 89 9.59 6.69 -2.55
C HIS A 89 8.99 5.62 -1.65
N PHE A 90 9.53 5.53 -0.45
CA PHE A 90 9.24 4.52 0.55
C PHE A 90 8.89 5.19 1.86
N ILE A 91 7.97 4.61 2.63
CA ILE A 91 7.51 5.19 3.90
C ILE A 91 7.50 4.10 4.96
N GLU A 92 8.01 4.40 6.14
CA GLU A 92 7.84 3.50 7.28
C GLU A 92 6.36 3.28 7.61
N THR A 93 5.99 2.04 7.88
CA THR A 93 4.63 1.68 8.28
C THR A 93 4.21 2.36 9.59
N SER A 94 5.15 2.57 10.52
CA SER A 94 4.91 3.35 11.75
C SER A 94 4.49 4.79 11.45
N LEU A 95 5.17 5.43 10.49
CA LEU A 95 4.87 6.80 10.06
C LEU A 95 3.49 6.88 9.41
N VAL A 96 3.13 5.93 8.55
CA VAL A 96 1.78 5.84 7.96
C VAL A 96 0.71 5.63 9.05
N ARG A 97 0.96 4.78 10.05
CA ARG A 97 0.04 4.59 11.19
C ARG A 97 -0.18 5.87 11.98
N MET A 98 0.90 6.63 12.23
CA MET A 98 0.81 7.93 12.88
C MET A 98 -0.05 8.91 12.07
N TRP A 99 0.16 8.99 10.75
CA TRP A 99 -0.64 9.84 9.88
C TRP A 99 -2.11 9.44 9.85
N ARG A 100 -2.41 8.14 9.80
CA ARG A 100 -3.78 7.62 9.94
C ARG A 100 -4.42 8.08 11.25
N SER A 101 -3.68 8.01 12.36
CA SER A 101 -4.16 8.47 13.67
C SER A 101 -4.44 9.97 13.67
N ASN A 102 -3.54 10.78 13.13
CA ASN A 102 -3.71 12.24 13.02
C ASN A 102 -4.90 12.61 12.12
N MET A 103 -5.08 11.91 11.01
CA MET A 103 -6.23 12.09 10.11
C MET A 103 -7.55 11.77 10.82
N LEU A 104 -7.59 10.68 11.59
CA LEU A 104 -8.80 10.20 12.24
C LEU A 104 -9.17 11.04 13.48
N HIS A 105 -8.21 11.35 14.34
CA HIS A 105 -8.48 11.95 15.65
C HIS A 105 -8.26 13.46 15.69
N ALA A 106 -7.35 13.98 14.89
CA ALA A 106 -7.01 15.40 14.83
C ALA A 106 -7.47 16.07 13.53
N TRP A 107 -8.23 15.36 12.68
CA TRP A 107 -8.80 15.87 11.43
C TRP A 107 -7.76 16.50 10.49
N VAL A 108 -6.52 16.01 10.56
CA VAL A 108 -5.41 16.53 9.77
C VAL A 108 -5.54 16.01 8.33
N SER A 109 -5.57 16.91 7.34
CA SER A 109 -5.59 16.51 5.93
C SER A 109 -4.26 15.89 5.49
N ALA A 110 -4.23 15.12 4.41
CA ALA A 110 -2.97 14.59 3.85
C ALA A 110 -1.95 15.68 3.54
N SER A 111 -2.42 16.81 2.98
CA SER A 111 -1.56 17.96 2.71
C SER A 111 -1.00 18.60 3.98
N ASN A 112 -1.79 18.66 5.06
CA ASN A 112 -1.30 19.15 6.35
C ASN A 112 -0.32 18.17 6.98
N THR A 113 -0.55 16.86 6.86
CA THR A 113 0.38 15.82 7.30
C THR A 113 1.76 15.98 6.65
N VAL A 114 1.80 16.25 5.34
CA VAL A 114 3.05 16.55 4.63
C VAL A 114 3.73 17.78 5.20
N LYS A 115 3.00 18.90 5.34
CA LYS A 115 3.55 20.14 5.90
C LYS A 115 4.11 19.97 7.31
N VAL A 116 3.39 19.23 8.16
CA VAL A 116 3.86 18.91 9.52
C VAL A 116 5.16 18.12 9.43
N TYR A 117 5.20 17.06 8.64
CA TYR A 117 6.42 16.26 8.46
C TYR A 117 7.60 17.10 7.98
N ASP A 118 7.42 17.90 6.92
CA ASP A 118 8.46 18.76 6.36
C ASP A 118 8.92 19.82 7.38
N SER A 119 8.03 20.31 8.25
CA SER A 119 8.38 21.28 9.29
C SER A 119 9.16 20.67 10.46
N CYS A 120 9.06 19.35 10.67
CA CYS A 120 9.77 18.65 11.74
C CYS A 120 11.24 18.37 11.42
N TRP A 121 11.63 18.40 10.15
CA TRP A 121 12.94 17.97 9.71
C TRP A 121 13.68 19.07 8.95
N PRO A 122 15.00 19.20 9.13
CA PRO A 122 15.79 20.05 8.26
C PRO A 122 15.78 19.49 6.84
N LYS A 123 16.29 20.29 5.89
CA LYS A 123 16.50 19.81 4.52
C LYS A 123 17.33 18.52 4.55
N PRO A 124 16.87 17.42 3.93
CA PRO A 124 17.60 16.17 3.92
C PRO A 124 18.96 16.33 3.24
N TRP A 125 19.96 15.71 3.84
CA TRP A 125 21.23 15.50 3.17
C TRP A 125 21.05 14.49 2.04
N ALA A 126 21.70 14.73 0.90
CA ALA A 126 21.79 13.79 -0.20
C ALA A 126 23.19 13.84 -0.82
N PRO A 127 23.70 12.72 -1.37
CA PRO A 127 24.92 12.73 -2.16
C PRO A 127 24.85 13.72 -3.33
N PRO A 128 25.97 14.32 -3.78
CA PRO A 128 25.97 15.32 -4.85
C PRO A 128 25.32 14.86 -6.17
N ASP A 129 25.50 13.58 -6.52
CA ASP A 129 24.99 13.00 -7.77
C ASP A 129 23.60 12.36 -7.63
N TRP A 130 22.96 12.51 -6.46
CA TRP A 130 21.68 11.88 -6.18
C TRP A 130 20.54 12.53 -6.96
N THR A 131 19.86 11.74 -7.78
CA THR A 131 18.86 12.21 -8.76
C THR A 131 17.45 12.33 -8.17
N VAL A 132 17.17 11.66 -7.05
CA VAL A 132 15.84 11.61 -6.45
C VAL A 132 15.74 12.61 -5.30
N SER A 133 14.84 13.57 -5.41
CA SER A 133 14.59 14.52 -4.32
C SER A 133 13.64 13.97 -3.26
N ALA A 134 13.92 14.30 -2.00
CA ALA A 134 13.00 14.10 -0.90
C ALA A 134 11.89 15.15 -0.95
N ASN A 135 10.88 14.87 -1.76
CA ASN A 135 9.69 15.69 -1.93
C ASN A 135 8.47 14.87 -1.53
N LEU A 136 8.10 14.92 -0.25
CA LEU A 136 6.92 14.22 0.24
C LEU A 136 5.67 14.89 -0.35
N GLN A 137 4.79 14.09 -0.95
CA GLN A 137 3.55 14.57 -1.56
C GLN A 137 2.36 13.94 -0.87
N TYR A 138 1.25 14.68 -0.81
CA TYR A 138 0.00 14.20 -0.18
C TYR A 138 -0.50 12.89 -0.82
N LYS A 139 -0.22 12.67 -2.12
CA LYS A 139 -0.54 11.41 -2.81
C LYS A 139 0.20 10.21 -2.22
N TYR A 140 1.43 10.38 -1.74
CA TYR A 140 2.20 9.32 -1.09
C TYR A 140 1.63 8.97 0.28
N VAL A 141 1.12 9.98 1.01
CA VAL A 141 0.37 9.77 2.26
C VAL A 141 -0.88 8.93 1.99
N TYR A 142 -1.68 9.29 0.98
CA TYR A 142 -2.86 8.51 0.62
C TYR A 142 -2.51 7.10 0.11
N ASN A 143 -1.47 6.95 -0.70
CA ASN A 143 -1.02 5.63 -1.17
C ASN A 143 -0.58 4.75 -0.01
N GLY A 144 0.22 5.28 0.92
CA GLY A 144 0.61 4.56 2.14
C GLY A 144 -0.60 4.15 2.97
N PHE A 145 -1.56 5.06 3.17
CA PHE A 145 -2.81 4.75 3.87
C PHE A 145 -3.61 3.64 3.19
N LYS A 146 -3.88 3.76 1.89
CA LYS A 146 -4.65 2.77 1.11
C LYS A 146 -3.96 1.41 1.13
N LEU A 147 -2.65 1.39 0.88
CA LEU A 147 -1.86 0.15 0.86
C LEU A 147 -1.87 -0.53 2.22
N LEU A 148 -1.58 0.20 3.31
CA LEU A 148 -1.59 -0.36 4.66
C LEU A 148 -2.98 -0.92 5.02
N LEU A 149 -4.04 -0.18 4.73
CA LEU A 149 -5.42 -0.61 4.98
C LEU A 149 -5.76 -1.89 4.21
N LEU A 150 -5.42 -1.95 2.93
CA LEU A 150 -5.67 -3.11 2.09
C LEU A 150 -4.89 -4.34 2.57
N LEU A 151 -3.61 -4.18 2.94
CA LEU A 151 -2.80 -5.26 3.50
C LEU A 151 -3.40 -5.80 4.81
N GLU A 152 -3.80 -4.90 5.73
CA GLU A 152 -4.44 -5.30 6.99
C GLU A 152 -5.79 -6.01 6.75
N TRP A 153 -6.59 -5.53 5.80
CA TRP A 153 -7.87 -6.15 5.44
C TRP A 153 -7.68 -7.53 4.80
N HIS A 154 -6.76 -7.65 3.84
CA HIS A 154 -6.48 -8.92 3.18
C HIS A 154 -5.95 -9.96 4.16
N LYS A 155 -5.08 -9.55 5.08
CA LYS A 155 -4.58 -10.39 6.18
C LYS A 155 -5.70 -10.89 7.09
N SER A 156 -6.63 -10.03 7.52
CA SER A 156 -7.74 -10.44 8.39
C SER A 156 -8.74 -11.38 7.71
N HIS A 157 -8.77 -11.38 6.37
CA HIS A 157 -9.63 -12.24 5.55
C HIS A 157 -8.88 -13.41 4.92
N LEU A 158 -7.64 -13.69 5.36
CA LEU A 158 -6.79 -14.78 4.84
C LEU A 158 -6.70 -14.80 3.30
N SER A 159 -6.54 -13.61 2.71
CA SER A 159 -6.47 -13.42 1.27
C SER A 159 -5.24 -12.60 0.88
N ILE A 160 -4.86 -12.62 -0.40
CA ILE A 160 -3.69 -11.92 -0.91
C ILE A 160 -4.12 -10.65 -1.62
N LEU A 161 -3.46 -9.53 -1.33
CA LEU A 161 -3.68 -8.28 -2.05
C LEU A 161 -3.06 -8.36 -3.44
N MET A 162 -3.89 -8.17 -4.46
CA MET A 162 -3.49 -8.10 -5.86
C MET A 162 -4.06 -6.83 -6.49
N VAL A 163 -3.21 -6.06 -7.16
CA VAL A 163 -3.61 -4.83 -7.86
C VAL A 163 -3.05 -4.80 -9.27
N PRO A 164 -3.70 -4.14 -10.24
CA PRO A 164 -3.12 -3.96 -11.56
C PRO A 164 -1.78 -3.23 -11.51
N GLN A 165 -0.84 -3.63 -12.36
CA GLN A 165 0.37 -2.86 -12.65
C GLN A 165 0.00 -1.73 -13.61
N THR A 166 -0.48 -0.60 -13.09
CA THR A 166 -0.79 0.59 -13.90
C THR A 166 0.36 1.59 -13.93
N ILE A 167 0.46 2.32 -15.05
CA ILE A 167 1.36 3.48 -15.16
C ILE A 167 0.87 4.61 -14.24
N ASP A 168 -0.45 4.80 -14.14
CA ASP A 168 -1.03 5.75 -13.20
C ASP A 168 -1.06 5.19 -11.77
N GLN A 169 -0.16 5.69 -10.94
CA GLN A 169 -0.05 5.36 -9.52
C GLN A 169 -1.23 5.88 -8.68
N ALA A 170 -1.97 6.89 -9.14
CA ALA A 170 -3.09 7.46 -8.39
C ALA A 170 -4.29 6.51 -8.32
N CYS A 171 -4.56 5.82 -9.43
CA CYS A 171 -5.69 4.89 -9.56
C CYS A 171 -5.36 3.44 -9.15
N GLN A 172 -4.10 3.15 -8.81
CA GLN A 172 -3.60 1.79 -8.61
C GLN A 172 -4.41 0.97 -7.59
N PHE A 173 -4.85 1.62 -6.51
CA PHE A 173 -5.58 0.96 -5.42
C PHE A 173 -7.10 1.08 -5.54
N GLU A 174 -7.62 1.78 -6.55
CA GLU A 174 -9.07 2.08 -6.63
C GLU A 174 -9.90 0.81 -6.81
N GLU A 175 -9.49 -0.11 -7.69
CA GLU A 175 -10.18 -1.40 -7.89
C GLU A 175 -10.28 -2.17 -6.57
N ALA A 176 -9.14 -2.37 -5.88
CA ALA A 176 -9.09 -3.09 -4.62
C ALA A 176 -9.89 -2.41 -3.50
N MET A 177 -9.87 -1.07 -3.44
CA MET A 177 -10.69 -0.30 -2.50
C MET A 177 -12.18 -0.45 -2.77
N VAL A 178 -12.62 -0.44 -4.04
CA VAL A 178 -14.01 -0.68 -4.42
C VAL A 178 -14.43 -2.09 -4.03
N THR A 179 -13.62 -3.11 -4.34
CA THR A 179 -13.89 -4.51 -3.96
C THR A 179 -14.04 -4.66 -2.44
N MET A 180 -13.12 -4.07 -1.67
CA MET A 180 -13.19 -4.10 -0.20
C MET A 180 -14.45 -3.41 0.32
N LYS A 181 -14.78 -2.21 -0.19
CA LYS A 181 -16.00 -1.48 0.19
C LYS A 181 -17.26 -2.29 -0.10
N LEU A 182 -17.35 -2.92 -1.27
CA LEU A 182 -18.49 -3.77 -1.63
C LEU A 182 -18.62 -4.96 -0.68
N LYS A 183 -17.51 -5.63 -0.34
CA LYS A 183 -17.52 -6.73 0.64
C LYS A 183 -17.95 -6.26 2.02
N ILE A 184 -17.47 -5.11 2.50
CA ILE A 184 -17.90 -4.52 3.78
C ILE A 184 -19.39 -4.18 3.74
N ALA A 185 -19.89 -3.63 2.62
CA ALA A 185 -21.30 -3.29 2.46
C ALA A 185 -22.20 -4.53 2.41
N MET A 186 -21.79 -5.59 1.70
CA MET A 186 -22.54 -6.83 1.55
C MET A 186 -22.54 -7.67 2.83
N ASN A 187 -21.39 -7.79 3.49
CA ASN A 187 -21.22 -8.65 4.65
C ASN A 187 -21.48 -7.91 5.98
N GLY A 188 -21.69 -6.59 5.90
CA GLY A 188 -22.05 -5.70 7.00
C GLY A 188 -20.93 -5.49 8.03
N GLN A 189 -21.13 -4.50 8.89
CA GLN A 189 -20.67 -4.61 10.28
C GLN A 189 -21.62 -5.57 11.01
N VAL A 190 -21.19 -6.25 12.07
CA VAL A 190 -22.10 -7.10 12.88
C VAL A 190 -23.37 -6.34 13.28
N GLU A 191 -23.26 -5.01 13.43
CA GLU A 191 -24.36 -4.11 13.78
C GLU A 191 -25.19 -3.58 12.59
N VAL A 192 -24.92 -3.96 11.34
CA VAL A 192 -25.72 -3.50 10.17
C VAL A 192 -27.18 -3.96 10.25
N ASN A 193 -27.42 -5.11 10.87
CA ASN A 193 -28.77 -5.61 11.14
C ASN A 193 -29.29 -5.20 12.52
N HIS A 194 -28.57 -4.33 13.24
CA HIS A 194 -29.00 -3.87 14.56
C HIS A 194 -30.14 -2.85 14.41
N GLN A 195 -31.37 -3.34 14.50
CA GLN A 195 -32.56 -2.53 14.63
C GLN A 195 -32.83 -2.25 16.10
N CYS A 196 -32.28 -1.17 16.64
CA CYS A 196 -32.69 -0.66 17.95
C CYS A 196 -33.21 0.78 17.85
N ASN A 197 -34.03 1.16 18.82
CA ASN A 197 -34.60 2.51 18.92
C ASN A 197 -33.56 3.61 19.23
N LYS A 198 -32.28 3.26 19.40
CA LYS A 198 -31.17 4.22 19.56
C LYS A 198 -30.41 4.47 18.25
N CYS A 199 -30.26 3.46 17.41
CA CYS A 199 -29.48 3.53 16.18
C CYS A 199 -30.35 3.80 14.94
N VAL A 200 -31.63 3.44 14.96
CA VAL A 200 -32.59 3.73 13.88
C VAL A 200 -33.39 4.99 14.24
N CYS A 201 -33.13 6.09 13.54
CA CYS A 201 -33.95 7.30 13.63
C CYS A 201 -35.13 7.17 12.64
N ILE A 202 -36.30 6.80 13.15
CA ILE A 202 -37.55 6.81 12.37
C ILE A 202 -38.11 8.22 12.40
N ILE A 203 -37.80 9.02 11.37
CA ILE A 203 -38.41 10.34 11.18
C ILE A 203 -39.83 10.12 10.64
N LYS A 204 -40.84 10.32 11.49
CA LYS A 204 -42.23 10.38 11.03
C LYS A 204 -42.44 11.75 10.38
N LYS A 205 -42.77 11.78 9.09
CA LYS A 205 -43.24 13.01 8.44
C LYS A 205 -44.67 13.27 8.89
N ASP A 206 -44.98 14.52 9.24
CA ASP A 206 -46.37 14.95 9.40
C ASP A 206 -47.08 15.07 8.03
N ASP A 207 -48.41 15.19 8.03
CA ASP A 207 -49.23 15.38 6.82
C ASP A 207 -48.90 16.69 6.05
N LYS A 208 -47.96 17.50 6.55
CA LYS A 208 -47.47 18.75 5.95
C LYS A 208 -46.01 18.64 5.49
N GLY A 209 -45.40 17.46 5.53
CA GLY A 209 -44.08 17.17 4.99
C GLY A 209 -42.91 17.76 5.78
N LYS A 210 -43.10 18.22 7.03
CA LYS A 210 -41.98 18.63 7.89
C LYS A 210 -41.46 17.43 8.70
N CYS A 211 -40.14 17.27 8.70
CA CYS A 211 -39.45 16.33 9.57
C CYS A 211 -39.48 16.86 11.01
N MET A 212 -39.98 16.05 11.95
CA MET A 212 -39.86 16.28 13.39
C MET A 212 -38.69 15.49 13.96
#